data_AF-A0A920CB46-F1
#
_entry.id   AF-A0A920CB46-F1
#
_cell.length_a   1.000
_cell.length_b   1.000
_cell.length_c   1.000
_cell.angle_alpha   90.00
_cell.angle_beta   90.00
_cell.angle_gamma   90.00
#
_symmetry.space_group_name_H-M   'P 1'
#
loop_
_entity.id
_entity.type
_entity.pdbx_description
1 polymer ?
#
loop_
_entity_poly.entity_id
_entity_poly.type
_entity_poly.pdbx_seq_one_letter_code
_entity_poly.pdbx_strand_id
1 'polypeptide(L)'
;MQDQEIAQLIFPDNKDLEQFLKDEGSYDLYEDLLKFGLKTKQFLYVDYKGEQYQEIVNFILDYEFAHHIELAAKEELEQLEAYDYEFLPDKIREANKILSPKGYGLFSYPNSGDFYALFIAKLENITKLLQEELLLDDRIPFQERCIKYYR
;
A
#
# COMPACT_ATOMS: atom_id res chain seq x y z
N MET A 1 1.54 20.71 -6.83
CA MET A 1 0.93 21.01 -5.51
C MET A 1 0.07 19.86 -5.01
N GLN A 2 -0.57 19.06 -5.87
CA GLN A 2 -1.27 17.82 -5.47
C GLN A 2 -0.31 16.68 -5.08
N ASP A 3 0.84 16.58 -5.73
CA ASP A 3 1.72 15.40 -5.57
C ASP A 3 2.38 15.31 -4.18
N GLN A 4 2.64 16.46 -3.55
CA GLN A 4 3.09 16.54 -2.15
C GLN A 4 2.00 16.13 -1.16
N GLU A 5 0.71 16.32 -1.50
CA GLU A 5 -0.38 15.87 -0.64
C GLU A 5 -0.46 14.35 -0.63
N ILE A 6 -0.34 13.68 -1.78
CA ILE A 6 -0.33 12.20 -1.85
C ILE A 6 0.82 11.62 -1.03
N ALA A 7 2.02 12.17 -1.18
CA ALA A 7 3.19 11.70 -0.45
C ALA A 7 2.95 11.74 1.07
N GLN A 8 2.32 12.80 1.58
CA GLN A 8 1.94 12.92 2.99
C GLN A 8 0.78 11.99 3.39
N LEU A 9 -0.12 11.66 2.46
CA LEU A 9 -1.20 10.71 2.73
C LEU A 9 -0.69 9.27 2.84
N ILE A 10 0.31 8.91 2.03
CA ILE A 10 0.93 7.57 2.04
C ILE A 10 1.95 7.45 3.17
N PHE A 11 2.72 8.51 3.44
CA PHE A 11 3.81 8.53 4.42
C PHE A 11 3.62 9.63 5.50
N PRO A 12 2.52 9.64 6.27
CA PRO A 12 2.14 10.78 7.13
C PRO A 12 3.15 11.09 8.23
N ASP A 13 3.87 10.09 8.74
CA ASP A 13 4.79 10.23 9.87
C ASP A 13 6.28 10.16 9.46
N ASN A 14 6.57 10.10 8.15
CA ASN A 14 7.94 9.85 7.70
C ASN A 14 8.73 11.15 7.49
N LYS A 15 9.60 11.45 8.46
CA LYS A 15 10.47 12.65 8.46
C LYS A 15 11.56 12.62 7.40
N ASP A 16 11.89 11.44 6.88
CA ASP A 16 12.95 11.26 5.89
C ASP A 16 12.44 11.46 4.45
N LEU A 17 11.12 11.53 4.25
CA LEU A 17 10.50 11.69 2.94
C LEU A 17 10.98 12.97 2.23
N GLU A 18 10.96 14.11 2.93
CA GLU A 18 11.39 15.38 2.33
C GLU A 18 12.86 15.37 1.92
N GLN A 19 13.71 14.71 2.70
CA GLN A 19 15.13 14.61 2.41
C GLN A 19 15.37 13.66 1.24
N PHE A 20 14.67 12.52 1.21
CA PHE A 20 14.74 11.56 0.12
C PHE A 20 14.32 12.18 -1.22
N LEU A 21 13.20 12.91 -1.24
CA LEU A 21 12.72 13.59 -2.46
C LEU A 21 13.69 14.68 -2.96
N LYS A 22 14.52 15.26 -2.08
CA LYS A 22 15.57 16.22 -2.47
C LYS A 22 16.82 15.53 -3.01
N ASP A 23 17.18 14.38 -2.46
CA ASP A 23 18.42 13.66 -2.77
C ASP A 23 18.30 12.74 -3.98
N GLU A 24 17.19 12.00 -4.09
CA GLU A 24 16.93 11.04 -5.17
C GLU A 24 15.88 11.51 -6.17
N GLY A 25 15.31 12.71 -5.96
CA GLY A 25 14.23 13.28 -6.77
C GLY A 25 14.49 13.20 -8.27
N SER A 26 13.71 12.36 -8.94
CA SER A 26 13.68 12.19 -10.38
C SER A 26 12.62 13.12 -11.00
N TYR A 27 12.43 13.03 -12.32
CA TYR A 27 11.32 13.73 -12.98
C TYR A 27 9.95 13.12 -12.64
N ASP A 28 9.91 11.89 -12.10
CA ASP A 28 8.69 11.16 -11.75
C ASP A 28 8.60 10.95 -10.24
N LEU A 29 7.79 11.78 -9.59
CA LEU A 29 7.59 11.70 -8.14
C LEU A 29 7.02 10.33 -7.72
N TYR A 30 6.15 9.73 -8.53
CA TYR A 30 5.45 8.51 -8.15
C TYR A 30 6.38 7.30 -8.16
N GLU A 31 7.36 7.30 -9.06
CA GLU A 31 8.46 6.32 -9.03
C GLU A 31 9.34 6.51 -7.79
N ASP A 32 9.61 7.75 -7.40
CA ASP A 32 10.40 8.05 -6.20
C ASP A 32 9.66 7.64 -4.92
N LEU A 33 8.35 7.87 -4.83
CA LEU A 33 7.53 7.41 -3.71
C LEU A 33 7.50 5.89 -3.61
N LEU A 34 7.45 5.18 -4.74
CA LEU A 34 7.56 3.73 -4.77
C LEU A 34 8.92 3.26 -4.24
N LYS A 35 10.03 3.84 -4.74
CA LYS A 35 11.38 3.53 -4.25
C LYS A 35 11.53 3.81 -2.76
N PHE A 36 11.00 4.93 -2.30
CA PHE A 36 11.01 5.32 -0.90
C PHE A 36 10.25 4.33 -0.03
N GLY A 37 9.03 3.96 -0.42
CA GLY A 37 8.21 2.99 0.29
C GLY A 37 8.90 1.63 0.41
N LEU A 38 9.56 1.18 -0.66
CA LEU A 38 10.34 -0.06 -0.65
C LEU A 38 11.57 0.03 0.25
N LYS A 39 12.35 1.12 0.16
CA LYS A 39 13.58 1.34 0.96
C LYS A 39 13.29 1.45 2.45
N THR A 40 12.15 2.04 2.80
CA THR A 40 11.69 2.24 4.19
C THR A 40 10.83 1.10 4.72
N LYS A 41 10.56 0.06 3.90
CA LYS A 41 9.66 -1.06 4.21
C LYS A 41 8.23 -0.64 4.55
N GLN A 42 7.82 0.56 4.16
CA GLN A 42 6.43 0.99 4.29
C GLN A 42 5.56 0.44 3.17
N PHE A 43 6.17 -0.07 2.09
CA PHE A 43 5.50 -0.84 1.05
C PHE A 43 5.90 -2.30 1.16
N LEU A 44 4.91 -3.18 1.07
CA LEU A 44 5.09 -4.60 0.84
C LEU A 44 5.09 -4.87 -0.66
N TYR A 45 6.03 -5.67 -1.13
CA TYR A 45 6.13 -6.05 -2.54
C TYR A 45 5.81 -7.55 -2.69
N VAL A 46 4.74 -7.87 -3.40
CA VAL A 46 4.24 -9.24 -3.56
C VAL A 46 4.19 -9.60 -5.05
N ASP A 47 4.58 -10.83 -5.39
CA ASP A 47 4.48 -11.34 -6.76
C ASP A 47 3.00 -11.34 -7.22
N TYR A 48 2.75 -11.11 -8.51
CA TYR A 48 1.40 -11.21 -9.08
C TYR A 48 0.78 -12.61 -8.87
N LYS A 49 1.63 -13.64 -8.74
CA LYS A 49 1.22 -15.02 -8.42
C LYS A 49 0.74 -15.20 -6.97
N GLY A 50 0.87 -14.18 -6.12
CA GLY A 50 0.50 -14.23 -4.72
C GLY A 50 1.70 -14.18 -3.78
N GLU A 51 1.40 -14.32 -2.49
CA GLU A 51 2.40 -14.34 -1.42
C GLU A 51 3.12 -15.69 -1.32
N GLN A 52 4.41 -15.67 -0.99
CA GLN A 52 5.22 -16.87 -0.79
C GLN A 52 5.31 -17.30 0.69
N TYR A 53 5.29 -16.35 1.64
CA TYR A 53 5.53 -16.63 3.07
C TYR A 53 4.74 -15.71 4.01
N GLN A 54 3.43 -15.58 3.77
CA GLN A 54 2.51 -14.81 4.64
C GLN A 54 2.90 -13.32 4.73
N GLU A 55 3.40 -12.80 3.63
CA GLU A 55 3.91 -11.45 3.49
C GLU A 55 2.91 -10.39 3.95
N ILE A 56 1.61 -10.55 3.67
CA ILE A 56 0.59 -9.59 4.11
C ILE A 56 0.41 -9.61 5.62
N VAL A 57 0.37 -10.79 6.26
CA VAL A 57 0.19 -10.91 7.72
C VAL A 57 1.41 -10.33 8.44
N ASN A 58 2.62 -10.70 8.01
CA ASN A 58 3.86 -10.16 8.57
C ASN A 58 3.94 -8.65 8.39
N PHE A 59 3.49 -8.14 7.25
CA PHE A 59 3.47 -6.70 7.00
C PHE A 59 2.49 -5.94 7.90
N ILE A 60 1.30 -6.50 8.18
CA ILE A 60 0.36 -5.91 9.15
C ILE A 60 0.98 -5.89 10.55
N LEU A 61 1.59 -6.99 10.99
CA LEU A 61 2.27 -7.08 12.30
C LEU A 61 3.43 -6.08 12.43
N ASP A 62 4.26 -5.96 11.39
CA ASP A 62 5.36 -4.99 11.35
C ASP A 62 4.84 -3.55 11.44
N TYR A 63 3.71 -3.25 10.76
CA TYR A 63 3.06 -1.94 10.83
C TYR A 63 2.49 -1.65 12.22
N GLU A 64 1.78 -2.59 12.82
CA GLU A 64 1.28 -2.49 14.20
C GLU A 64 2.41 -2.20 15.19
N PHE A 65 3.52 -2.92 15.06
CA PHE A 65 4.69 -2.74 15.90
C PHE A 65 5.34 -1.36 15.70
N ALA A 66 5.52 -0.93 14.45
CA ALA A 66 6.15 0.35 14.12
C ALA A 66 5.32 1.57 14.58
N HIS A 67 3.99 1.47 14.54
CA HIS A 67 3.08 2.56 14.87
C HIS A 67 2.49 2.47 16.29
N HIS A 68 2.79 1.41 17.04
CA HIS A 68 2.23 1.14 18.37
C HIS A 68 0.70 1.15 18.41
N ILE A 69 0.09 0.49 17.43
CA ILE A 69 -1.36 0.35 17.29
C ILE A 69 -1.75 -1.12 17.10
N GLU A 70 -3.03 -1.44 17.31
CA GLU A 70 -3.60 -2.76 17.03
C GLU A 70 -4.65 -2.62 15.93
N LEU A 71 -4.32 -3.16 14.75
CA LEU A 71 -5.13 -3.17 13.54
C LEU A 71 -5.97 -4.44 13.42
N ALA A 72 -5.48 -5.57 13.94
CA ALA A 72 -6.12 -6.87 13.81
C ALA A 72 -5.96 -7.69 15.11
N ALA A 73 -6.99 -8.44 15.48
CA ALA A 73 -6.86 -9.44 16.53
C ALA A 73 -6.03 -10.63 16.05
N LYS A 74 -5.40 -11.36 16.98
CA LYS A 74 -4.57 -12.53 16.66
C LYS A 74 -5.33 -13.58 15.85
N GLU A 75 -6.57 -13.86 16.23
CA GLU A 75 -7.42 -14.83 15.56
C GLU A 75 -7.78 -14.41 14.13
N GLU A 76 -7.91 -13.11 13.87
CA GLU A 76 -8.18 -12.57 12.53
C GLU A 76 -6.94 -12.73 11.63
N LEU A 77 -5.75 -12.49 12.18
CA LEU A 77 -4.48 -12.70 11.47
C LEU A 77 -4.23 -14.18 11.16
N GLU A 78 -4.53 -15.09 12.10
CA GLU A 78 -4.44 -16.54 11.86
C GLU A 78 -5.40 -17.01 10.76
N GLN A 79 -6.61 -16.44 10.70
CA GLN A 79 -7.56 -16.72 9.62
C GLN A 79 -7.09 -16.16 8.28
N LEU A 80 -6.53 -14.96 8.26
CA LEU A 80 -5.96 -14.36 7.06
C LEU A 80 -4.75 -15.13 6.55
N GLU A 81 -3.93 -15.66 7.46
CA GLU A 81 -2.79 -16.53 7.16
C GLU A 81 -3.22 -17.81 6.46
N ALA A 82 -4.27 -18.45 6.97
CA ALA A 82 -4.82 -19.71 6.46
C ALA A 82 -5.79 -19.52 5.28
N TYR A 83 -6.08 -18.29 4.86
CA TYR A 83 -7.01 -18.02 3.78
C TYR A 83 -6.45 -18.52 2.44
N ASP A 84 -7.20 -19.42 1.79
CA ASP A 84 -6.89 -19.92 0.45
C ASP A 84 -7.47 -18.98 -0.61
N TYR A 85 -6.67 -18.63 -1.60
CA TYR A 85 -7.03 -17.65 -2.62
C TYR A 85 -6.42 -18.01 -3.97
N GLU A 86 -7.17 -17.75 -5.04
CA GLU A 86 -6.68 -17.93 -6.41
C GLU A 86 -5.91 -16.70 -6.89
N PHE A 87 -6.37 -15.49 -6.49
CA PHE A 87 -5.76 -14.23 -6.88
C PHE A 87 -5.49 -13.35 -5.66
N LEU A 88 -4.32 -12.68 -5.64
CA LEU A 88 -3.92 -11.82 -4.53
C LEU A 88 -4.98 -10.77 -4.13
N PRO A 89 -5.72 -10.13 -5.06
CA PRO A 89 -6.81 -9.23 -4.71
C PRO A 89 -7.88 -9.84 -3.79
N ASP A 90 -8.13 -11.15 -3.85
CA ASP A 90 -9.08 -11.81 -2.95
C ASP A 90 -8.55 -11.78 -1.51
N LYS A 91 -7.26 -12.06 -1.31
CA LYS A 91 -6.63 -11.98 0.01
C LYS A 91 -6.51 -10.55 0.51
N ILE A 92 -6.28 -9.57 -0.36
CA ILE A 92 -6.30 -8.15 0.00
C ILE A 92 -7.71 -7.73 0.49
N ARG A 93 -8.79 -8.25 -0.12
CA ARG A 93 -10.16 -8.01 0.37
C ARG A 93 -10.38 -8.57 1.76
N GLU A 94 -9.94 -9.80 2.02
CA GLU A 94 -10.03 -10.37 3.37
C GLU A 94 -9.23 -9.56 4.40
N ALA A 95 -8.01 -9.14 4.06
CA ALA A 95 -7.23 -8.24 4.92
C ALA A 95 -7.99 -6.93 5.19
N ASN A 96 -8.63 -6.34 4.16
CA ASN A 96 -9.38 -5.10 4.32
C ASN A 96 -10.65 -5.23 5.18
N LYS A 97 -11.28 -6.41 5.24
CA LYS A 97 -12.37 -6.67 6.20
C LYS A 97 -11.90 -6.58 7.65
N ILE A 98 -10.66 -6.97 7.91
CA ILE A 98 -10.04 -6.93 9.24
C ILE A 98 -9.57 -5.51 9.59
N LEU A 99 -8.95 -4.81 8.64
CA LEU A 99 -8.38 -3.47 8.86
C LEU A 99 -9.44 -2.36 8.92
N SER A 100 -10.51 -2.47 8.14
CA SER A 100 -11.49 -1.39 7.96
C SER A 100 -12.25 -0.99 9.23
N PRO A 101 -12.63 -1.89 10.17
CA PRO A 101 -13.23 -1.50 11.44
C PRO A 101 -12.33 -0.61 12.31
N LYS A 102 -11.01 -0.67 12.11
CA LYS A 102 -10.03 0.19 12.81
C LYS A 102 -9.76 1.50 12.06
N GLY A 103 -10.38 1.71 10.90
CA GLY A 103 -10.19 2.90 10.07
C GLY A 103 -8.97 2.83 9.15
N TYR A 104 -8.43 1.64 8.89
CA TYR A 104 -7.27 1.42 8.02
C TYR A 104 -7.61 0.53 6.83
N GLY A 105 -6.76 0.56 5.81
CA GLY A 105 -6.88 -0.31 4.65
C GLY A 105 -5.52 -0.62 4.05
N LEU A 106 -5.43 -1.79 3.44
CA LEU A 106 -4.36 -2.23 2.56
C LEU A 106 -4.70 -1.81 1.12
N PHE A 107 -3.90 -0.90 0.60
CA PHE A 107 -4.03 -0.32 -0.73
C PHE A 107 -2.98 -0.90 -1.66
N SER A 108 -3.31 -1.00 -2.94
CA SER A 108 -2.35 -1.32 -3.99
C SER A 108 -1.92 -0.05 -4.71
N TYR A 109 -0.62 0.21 -4.67
CA TYR A 109 0.04 1.25 -5.44
C TYR A 109 0.32 0.74 -6.86
N PRO A 110 -0.19 1.43 -7.88
CA PRO A 110 0.02 1.05 -9.28
C PRO A 110 1.50 1.22 -9.63
N ASN A 111 2.05 0.25 -10.34
CA ASN A 111 3.42 0.29 -10.84
C ASN A 111 3.48 -0.40 -12.21
N SER A 112 4.55 -0.16 -12.96
CA SER A 112 4.73 -0.72 -14.31
C SER A 112 5.35 -2.13 -14.32
N GLY A 113 5.51 -2.77 -13.16
CA GLY A 113 6.14 -4.08 -13.00
C GLY A 113 5.15 -5.22 -12.78
N ASP A 114 5.67 -6.44 -12.72
CA ASP A 114 4.89 -7.67 -12.53
C ASP A 114 4.57 -7.97 -11.05
N PHE A 115 4.46 -6.95 -10.21
CA PHE A 115 4.33 -7.12 -8.76
C PHE A 115 3.31 -6.14 -8.19
N TYR A 116 2.69 -6.53 -7.09
CA TYR A 116 1.88 -5.65 -6.28
C TYR A 116 2.78 -4.90 -5.30
N ALA A 117 2.72 -3.57 -5.33
CA ALA A 117 3.20 -2.73 -4.23
C ALA A 117 1.99 -2.41 -3.34
N LEU A 118 2.03 -2.84 -2.08
CA LEU A 118 0.96 -2.71 -1.12
C LEU A 118 1.36 -1.80 0.03
N PHE A 119 0.45 -0.99 0.55
CA PHE A 119 0.71 -0.13 1.71
C PHE A 119 -0.52 0.03 2.58
N ILE A 120 -0.31 0.28 3.87
CA ILE A 120 -1.39 0.52 4.84
C ILE A 120 -1.58 2.02 4.99
N ALA A 121 -2.82 2.49 4.84
CA ALA A 121 -3.17 3.88 5.08
C ALA A 121 -4.54 4.01 5.76
N LYS A 122 -4.81 5.20 6.32
CA LYS A 122 -6.09 5.52 6.94
C LYS A 122 -7.19 5.70 5.89
N LEU A 123 -8.35 5.10 6.14
CA LEU A 123 -9.53 5.17 5.27
C LEU A 123 -10.15 6.56 5.20
N GLU A 124 -9.87 7.45 6.15
CA GLU A 124 -10.34 8.85 6.12
C GLU A 124 -9.93 9.58 4.83
N ASN A 125 -8.81 9.15 4.21
CA ASN A 125 -8.25 9.74 3.00
C ASN A 125 -8.53 8.92 1.73
N ILE A 126 -9.41 7.92 1.81
CA ILE A 126 -9.64 6.97 0.70
C ILE A 126 -10.02 7.66 -0.61
N THR A 127 -10.90 8.65 -0.59
CA THR A 127 -11.34 9.33 -1.82
C THR A 127 -10.20 10.04 -2.52
N LYS A 128 -9.29 10.66 -1.76
CA LYS A 128 -8.10 11.32 -2.31
C LYS A 128 -7.15 10.28 -2.90
N LEU A 129 -6.86 9.21 -2.17
CA LEU A 129 -5.96 8.15 -2.65
C LEU A 129 -6.44 7.52 -3.96
N LEU A 130 -7.74 7.20 -4.08
CA LEU A 130 -8.27 6.48 -5.25
C LEU A 130 -8.43 7.33 -6.51
N GLN A 131 -8.43 8.66 -6.40
CA GLN A 131 -8.60 9.57 -7.54
C GLN A 131 -7.29 9.91 -8.22
N GLU A 132 -6.16 9.58 -7.60
CA GLU A 132 -4.87 10.05 -8.06
C GLU A 132 -4.27 9.09 -9.10
N GLU A 133 -3.83 9.69 -10.19
CA GLU A 133 -3.24 9.01 -11.33
C GLU A 133 -1.72 9.00 -11.17
N LEU A 134 -1.17 7.83 -10.86
CA LEU A 134 0.24 7.68 -10.50
C LEU A 134 1.09 7.13 -11.65
N LEU A 135 0.46 6.50 -12.65
CA LEU A 135 1.13 6.05 -13.86
C LEU A 135 0.72 6.95 -15.02
N LEU A 136 1.66 7.73 -15.55
CA LEU A 136 1.44 8.62 -16.69
C LEU A 136 1.65 7.86 -18.02
N ASP A 137 0.93 6.75 -18.22
CA ASP A 137 0.89 6.01 -19.48
C ASP A 137 -0.55 5.89 -20.00
N ASP A 138 -0.90 6.75 -20.95
CA ASP A 138 -2.25 6.82 -21.54
C ASP A 138 -2.71 5.55 -22.25
N ARG A 139 -1.84 4.56 -22.44
CA ARG A 139 -2.20 3.25 -22.99
C ARG A 139 -2.82 2.33 -21.93
N ILE A 140 -2.57 2.61 -20.64
CA ILE A 140 -3.10 1.85 -19.52
C ILE A 140 -4.49 2.40 -19.14
N PRO A 141 -5.51 1.55 -18.94
CA PRO A 141 -6.82 1.99 -18.47
C PRO A 141 -6.68 2.85 -17.21
N PHE A 142 -7.43 3.96 -17.12
CA PHE A 142 -7.36 4.90 -15.98
C PHE A 142 -7.45 4.19 -14.61
N GLN A 143 -8.31 3.18 -14.48
CA GLN A 143 -8.47 2.41 -13.24
C GLN A 143 -7.21 1.63 -12.83
N GLU A 144 -6.35 1.28 -13.78
CA GLU A 144 -5.07 0.59 -13.54
C GLU A 144 -3.93 1.57 -13.24
N ARG A 145 -4.12 2.86 -13.54
CA ARG A 145 -3.16 3.93 -13.26
C ARG A 145 -3.31 4.55 -11.87
N CYS A 146 -4.40 4.24 -11.17
CA CYS A 146 -4.72 4.79 -9.85
C CYS A 146 -4.45 3.80 -8.72
N ILE A 147 -4.31 4.33 -7.49
CA ILE A 147 -4.31 3.52 -6.28
C ILE A 147 -5.61 2.72 -6.21
N LYS A 148 -5.50 1.44 -5.82
CA LYS A 148 -6.65 0.55 -5.68
C LYS A 148 -6.89 0.21 -4.21
N TYR A 149 -8.15 0.23 -3.82
CA TYR A 149 -8.63 -0.33 -2.56
C TYR A 149 -9.65 -1.41 -2.88
N TYR A 150 -9.35 -2.64 -2.46
CA TYR A 150 -10.22 -3.78 -2.69
C TYR A 150 -11.14 -3.94 -1.47
N ARG A 151 -12.44 -3.66 -1.68
CA ARG A 151 -13.50 -3.79 -0.67
C ARG A 151 -13.97 -5.22 -0.50
#